data_AF-A0A822Z057-F1
#
_entry.id   AF-A0A822Z057-F1
#
_cell.length_a   1.000
_cell.length_b   1.000
_cell.length_c   1.000
_cell.angle_alpha   90.00
_cell.angle_beta   90.00
_cell.angle_gamma   90.00
#
_symmetry.space_group_name_H-M   'P 1'
#
loop_
_entity.id
_entity.type
_entity.pdbx_description
1 polymer ?
#
loop_
_entity_poly.entity_id
_entity_poly.type
_entity_poly.pdbx_seq_one_letter_code
_entity_poly.pdbx_strand_id
1 'polypeptide(L)' 'MVLCCFQVLELAGNAARDNKKNRIVPRHIQLAVRNDEELSKLLGSVTIANGGVLPNIHQTLLPKKIGKGKGEIGSASQEF' A
#
# COMPACT_ATOMS: atom_id res chain seq x y z
N MET A 1 7.08 22.98 7.55
CA MET A 1 7.61 22.16 6.42
C MET A 1 8.53 21.03 6.89
N VAL A 2 9.39 21.21 7.90
CA VAL A 2 10.32 20.16 8.39
C VAL A 2 9.63 18.92 8.99
N LEU A 3 8.45 19.08 9.59
CA LEU A 3 7.70 17.97 10.23
C LEU A 3 7.11 16.94 9.24
N CYS A 4 6.81 17.36 8.00
CA CYS A 4 6.18 16.48 7.01
C CYS A 4 7.10 15.30 6.64
N CYS A 5 8.41 15.53 6.62
CA CYS A 5 9.37 14.47 6.31
C CYS A 5 9.45 13.42 7.43
N PHE A 6 9.27 13.84 8.70
CA PHE A 6 9.22 12.93 9.84
C PHE A 6 7.95 12.07 9.82
N GLN A 7 6.78 12.69 9.62
CA GLN A 7 5.49 11.99 9.59
C GLN A 7 5.44 10.92 8.49
N VAL A 8 5.94 11.23 7.29
CA VAL A 8 6.03 10.26 6.18
C VAL A 8 7.00 9.12 6.51
N LEU A 9 8.14 9.40 7.14
CA LEU A 9 9.11 8.37 7.53
C LEU A 9 8.55 7.45 8.62
N GLU A 10 7.82 8.00 9.59
CA GLU A 10 7.21 7.24 10.68
C GLU A 10 6.15 6.27 10.15
N LEU A 11 5.21 6.74 9.33
CA LEU A 11 4.19 5.88 8.72
C LEU A 11 4.82 4.84 7.77
N ALA A 12 5.82 5.23 6.97
CA ALA A 12 6.52 4.30 6.08
C ALA A 12 7.34 3.26 6.87
N GLY A 13 7.88 3.63 8.03
CA GLY A 13 8.57 2.74 8.97
C GLY A 13 7.60 1.73 9.60
N ASN A 14 6.41 2.17 10.00
CA ASN A 14 5.35 1.28 10.49
C ASN A 14 4.92 0.30 9.39
N ALA A 15 4.66 0.79 8.16
CA ALA A 15 4.32 -0.07 7.02
C ALA A 15 5.45 -1.07 6.68
N ALA A 16 6.73 -0.70 6.87
CA ALA A 16 7.85 -1.61 6.67
C ALA A 16 7.86 -2.75 7.72
N ARG A 17 7.59 -2.41 8.99
CA ARG A 17 7.47 -3.38 10.09
C ARG A 17 6.31 -4.34 9.87
N ASP A 18 5.16 -3.85 9.39
CA ASP A 18 3.99 -4.68 9.06
C ASP A 18 4.32 -5.70 7.95
N ASN A 19 5.16 -5.30 6.99
CA ASN A 19 5.66 -6.17 5.93
C ASN A 19 6.86 -7.03 6.36
N LYS A 20 7.21 -7.06 7.65
CA LYS A 20 8.34 -7.80 8.24
C LYS A 20 9.69 -7.48 7.57
N LYS A 21 9.88 -6.25 7.12
CA LYS A 21 11.11 -5.78 6.44
C LYS A 21 11.78 -4.68 7.25
N ASN A 22 13.10 -4.78 7.40
CA ASN A 22 13.91 -3.76 8.10
C ASN A 22 14.27 -2.56 7.23
N ARG A 23 14.10 -2.65 5.90
CA ARG A 23 14.40 -1.57 4.95
C ARG A 23 13.11 -0.99 4.39
N ILE A 24 13.01 0.34 4.38
CA ILE A 24 11.92 1.05 3.71
C ILE A 24 12.12 0.91 2.20
N VAL A 25 11.10 0.38 1.50
CA VAL A 25 11.05 0.32 0.04
C VAL A 25 9.97 1.26 -0.49
N PRO A 26 9.98 1.64 -1.78
CA PRO A 26 8.99 2.58 -2.33
C PRO A 26 7.53 2.14 -2.09
N ARG A 27 7.28 0.83 -2.03
CA ARG A 27 5.99 0.24 -1.65
C ARG A 27 5.49 0.68 -0.27
N HIS A 28 6.37 0.76 0.74
CA HIS A 28 5.99 1.17 2.09
C HIS A 28 5.62 2.66 2.14
N ILE A 29 6.29 3.49 1.34
CA ILE A 29 5.98 4.92 1.21
C ILE A 29 4.61 5.08 0.54
N GLN A 30 4.35 4.34 -0.54
CA GLN A 30 3.05 4.35 -1.21
C GLN A 30 1.92 3.89 -0.27
N LEU A 31 2.15 2.85 0.53
CA LEU A 31 1.18 2.41 1.53
C LEU A 31 0.95 3.48 2.60
N ALA A 32 2.00 4.10 3.13
CA ALA A 32 1.89 5.18 4.11
C ALA A 32 1.09 6.38 3.56
N VAL A 33 1.42 6.85 2.36
CA VAL A 33 0.78 8.02 1.73
C VAL A 33 -0.67 7.75 1.36
N ARG A 34 -1.02 6.54 0.92
CA ARG A 34 -2.39 6.21 0.48
C ARG A 34 -3.31 5.79 1.63
N ASN A 35 -2.76 5.38 2.77
CA ASN A 35 -3.54 5.12 3.99
C ASN A 35 -3.80 6.38 4.82
N ASP A 36 -3.03 7.46 4.62
CA ASP A 36 -3.23 8.73 5.30
C ASP A 36 -4.03 9.72 4.42
N GLU A 37 -5.11 10.27 4.96
CA GLU A 37 -6.01 11.13 4.18
C GLU A 37 -5.41 12.50 3.82
N GLU A 38 -4.58 13.07 4.69
CA GLU A 38 -3.95 14.37 4.46
C GLU A 38 -2.84 14.26 3.42
N LEU A 39 -1.98 13.24 3.56
CA LEU A 39 -0.91 12.97 2.62
C LEU A 39 -1.44 12.53 1.26
N SER A 40 -2.53 11.75 1.21
CA SER A 40 -3.15 11.35 -0.06
C SER A 40 -3.72 12.54 -0.83
N LYS A 41 -4.32 13.52 -0.14
CA LYS A 41 -4.78 14.78 -0.76
C LYS A 41 -3.60 15.65 -1.20
N LEU A 42 -2.59 15.79 -0.35
CA LEU A 42 -1.40 16.60 -0.62
C LEU A 42 -0.56 16.06 -1.78
N LEU A 43 -0.45 14.73 -1.89
CA LEU A 43 0.35 14.02 -2.90
C LEU A 43 -0.52 13.34 -3.97
N GLY A 44 -1.75 13.83 -4.17
CA GLY A 44 -2.72 13.22 -5.07
C GLY A 44 -2.25 13.13 -6.52
N SER A 45 -1.56 14.16 -7.01
CA SER A 45 -0.99 14.26 -8.37
C SER A 45 0.43 13.70 -8.49
N VAL A 46 1.06 13.30 -7.39
CA VAL A 46 2.44 12.81 -7.38
C VAL A 46 2.44 11.29 -7.63
N THR A 47 3.27 10.86 -8.57
CA THR A 47 3.47 9.43 -8.86
C THR A 47 4.72 8.93 -8.13
N ILE A 48 4.55 7.96 -7.25
CA ILE A 48 5.67 7.29 -6.57
C ILE A 48 6.14 6.12 -7.44
N ALA A 49 7.33 6.23 -8.01
CA ALA A 49 7.94 5.15 -8.79
C ALA A 49 8.12 3.87 -7.95
N ASN A 50 7.83 2.70 -8.51
CA ASN A 50 7.90 1.40 -7.85
C ASN A 50 7.02 1.26 -6.58
N GLY A 51 6.02 2.13 -6.39
CA GLY A 51 5.10 2.09 -5.24
C GLY A 51 3.94 1.09 -5.37
N GLY A 52 3.54 0.75 -6.59
CA GLY A 52 2.34 -0.04 -6.87
C GLY A 52 1.03 0.63 -6.40
N VAL A 53 -0.05 -0.14 -6.26
CA VAL A 53 -1.38 0.35 -5.83
C VAL A 53 -1.91 -0.39 -4.61
N LEU A 54 -2.84 0.22 -3.86
CA LEU A 54 -3.50 -0.47 -2.75
C LEU A 54 -4.35 -1.63 -3.31
N PRO A 55 -4.26 -2.86 -2.77
CA PRO A 55 -5.09 -3.96 -3.24
C PRO A 55 -6.57 -3.65 -2.99
N ASN A 56 -7.33 -3.46 -4.06
CA ASN A 56 -8.77 -3.22 -3.99
C ASN A 56 -9.45 -3.99 -5.12
N ILE A 57 -10.38 -4.88 -4.77
CA ILE A 57 -11.15 -5.67 -5.73
C ILE A 57 -12.61 -5.25 -5.62
N HIS A 58 -13.18 -4.71 -6.71
CA HIS A 58 -14.58 -4.31 -6.73
C HIS A 58 -15.50 -5.52 -6.55
N GLN A 59 -16.58 -5.39 -5.77
CA GLN A 59 -17.47 -6.50 -5.43
C GLN A 59 -18.09 -7.21 -6.63
N THR A 60 -18.25 -6.49 -7.75
CA THR A 60 -18.73 -7.04 -9.04
C THR A 60 -17.76 -8.04 -9.67
N LEU A 61 -16.47 -7.92 -9.37
CA LEU A 61 -15.42 -8.80 -9.88
C LEU A 61 -15.19 -10.01 -8.98
N LEU A 62 -15.74 -10.00 -7.75
CA LEU A 62 -15.70 -11.20 -6.92
C LEU A 62 -16.67 -12.23 -7.51
N PRO A 63 -16.25 -13.49 -7.67
CA PRO A 63 -17.17 -14.55 -8.03
C PRO A 63 -18.30 -14.60 -6.99
N LYS A 64 -19.54 -14.59 -7.46
CA LYS A 64 -20.75 -14.59 -6.63
C LYS A 64 -20.64 -15.80 -5.68
N LYS A 65 -20.39 -15.55 -4.39
CA LYS A 65 -20.03 -16.57 -3.38
C LYS A 65 -20.96 -17.79 -3.44
N ILE A 66 -20.38 -18.94 -3.79
CA ILE A 66 -20.68 -20.22 -3.16
C ILE A 66 -19.38 -20.64 -2.47
N GLY A 67 -19.39 -20.77 -1.14
CA GLY A 67 -18.32 -21.44 -0.38
C GLY A 67 -17.33 -20.52 0.35
N LYS A 68 -17.21 -20.75 1.67
CA LYS A 68 -16.24 -20.15 2.59
C LYS A 68 -14.81 -20.63 2.28
N GLY A 69 -13.82 -19.75 2.45
CA GLY A 69 -12.41 -20.14 2.59
C GLY A 69 -11.50 -18.92 2.70
N LYS A 70 -11.18 -18.51 3.93
CA LYS A 70 -9.96 -17.71 4.19
C LYS A 70 -8.77 -18.58 3.76
N GLY A 71 -7.99 -18.14 2.79
CA GLY A 71 -6.77 -18.81 2.37
C GLY A 71 -6.12 -18.07 1.21
N GLU A 72 -5.12 -17.26 1.55
CA GLU A 72 -3.98 -16.89 0.70
C GLU A 72 -4.27 -16.69 -0.79
N ILE A 73 -4.55 -15.44 -1.19
CA ILE A 73 -4.39 -15.03 -2.59
C ILE A 73 -2.88 -14.91 -2.82
N GLY A 74 -2.30 -16.00 -3.31
CA GLY A 74 -0.91 -16.09 -3.72
C GLY A 74 -0.53 -14.91 -4.60
N SER A 75 0.64 -14.34 -4.29
CA SER A 75 1.33 -13.33 -5.09
C SER A 75 1.43 -13.82 -6.53
N ALA A 76 0.53 -13.34 -7.40
CA ALA A 76 0.70 -13.45 -8.84
C ALA A 76 1.82 -12.48 -9.22
N SER A 77 3.06 -12.96 -9.11
CA SER A 77 4.22 -12.34 -9.71
C SER A 77 3.94 -12.15 -11.20
N GLN A 78 3.65 -10.93 -11.63
CA GLN A 78 3.72 -10.57 -13.03
C GLN A 78 5.15 -10.13 -13.29
N GLU A 79 5.97 -11.09 -13.71
CA GLU A 79 7.18 -10.83 -14.46
C GLU A 79 6.76 -10.62 -15.93
N PHE A 80 6.88 -9.40 -16.43
CA PHE A 80 7.39 -9.02 -17.76
C PHE A 80 7.56 -7.50 -17.83
#